data_AF-A0A2T0JXG9-F1
#
_entry.id   AF-A0A2T0JXG9-F1
#
_cell.length_a   1.000
_cell.length_b   1.000
_cell.length_c   1.000
_cell.angle_alpha   90.00
_cell.angle_beta   90.00
_cell.angle_gamma   90.00
#
_symmetry.space_group_name_H-M   'P 1'
#
loop_
_entity.id
_entity.type
_entity.pdbx_description
1 polymer ?
#
loop_
_entity_poly.entity_id
_entity_poly.type
_entity_poly.pdbx_seq_one_letter_code
_entity_poly.pdbx_strand_id
1 'polypeptide(L)'
;MDRVADQIDQAAAALAIMDRRVPELVPGAADFGADDAGRPGRIGRALYAGWSTILAARAREAADASAHLTEMARSVRSGARHYTETDDLVRRRLQRGL
;
A
#
# COMPACT_ATOMS: atom_id res chain seq x y z
N MET A 1 5.76 20.22 -5.40
CA MET A 1 5.13 19.36 -4.39
C MET A 1 4.18 18.35 -5.02
N ASP A 2 3.38 18.74 -6.02
CA ASP A 2 2.42 17.82 -6.67
C ASP A 2 3.07 16.57 -7.27
N ARG A 3 4.19 16.72 -7.99
CA ARG A 3 4.95 15.56 -8.51
C ARG A 3 5.31 14.53 -7.43
N VAL A 4 5.68 14.98 -6.22
CA VAL A 4 6.03 14.09 -5.10
C VAL A 4 4.78 13.40 -4.57
N ALA A 5 3.68 14.14 -4.39
CA ALA A 5 2.39 13.57 -3.99
C ALA A 5 1.88 12.53 -5.00
N ASP A 6 2.05 12.79 -6.31
CA ASP A 6 1.65 11.88 -7.38
C ASP A 6 2.50 10.60 -7.39
N GLN A 7 3.81 10.72 -7.14
CA GLN A 7 4.69 9.55 -6.99
C GLN A 7 4.31 8.71 -5.76
N ILE A 8 3.93 9.35 -4.65
CA ILE A 8 3.45 8.66 -3.45
C ILE A 8 2.12 7.95 -3.74
N ASP A 9 1.19 8.60 -4.44
CA ASP A 9 -0.09 7.96 -4.83
C ASP A 9 0.14 6.79 -5.79
N GLN A 10 1.10 6.89 -6.71
CA GLN A 10 1.45 5.77 -7.59
C GLN A 10 1.97 4.57 -6.79
N ALA A 11 2.81 4.81 -5.78
CA ALA A 11 3.29 3.76 -4.88
C ALA A 11 2.13 3.18 -4.05
N ALA A 12 1.25 4.02 -3.51
CA ALA A 12 0.07 3.59 -2.79
C ALA A 12 -0.83 2.70 -3.66
N ALA A 13 -1.08 3.10 -4.90
CA ALA A 13 -1.90 2.35 -5.86
C ALA A 13 -1.28 0.99 -6.20
N ALA A 14 0.04 0.92 -6.36
CA ALA A 14 0.74 -0.34 -6.59
C ALA A 14 0.53 -1.33 -5.43
N LEU A 15 0.61 -0.84 -4.18
CA LEU A 15 0.39 -1.66 -2.99
C LEU A 15 -1.08 -2.04 -2.77
N ALA A 16 -2.02 -1.14 -3.06
CA ALA A 16 -3.47 -1.41 -2.94
C ALA A 16 -3.93 -2.59 -3.81
N ILE A 17 -3.25 -2.81 -4.94
CA ILE A 17 -3.54 -3.89 -5.87
C ILE A 17 -3.07 -5.26 -5.32
N MET A 18 -2.19 -5.29 -4.32
CA MET A 18 -1.66 -6.55 -3.79
C MET A 18 -2.73 -7.38 -3.10
N ASP A 19 -3.64 -6.79 -2.34
CA ASP A 19 -4.70 -7.54 -1.62
C ASP A 19 -5.54 -8.41 -2.57
N ARG A 20 -5.88 -7.89 -3.76
CA ARG A 20 -6.64 -8.63 -4.78
C ARG A 20 -5.80 -9.61 -5.61
N ARG A 21 -4.50 -9.34 -5.82
CA ARG A 21 -3.63 -10.19 -6.69
C ARG A 21 -2.93 -11.29 -5.93
N VAL A 22 -2.65 -11.09 -4.64
CA VAL A 22 -1.98 -12.06 -3.80
C VAL A 22 -2.69 -13.42 -3.79
N PRO A 23 -4.04 -13.51 -3.69
CA PRO A 23 -4.77 -14.77 -3.83
C PRO A 23 -4.56 -15.48 -5.17
N GLU A 24 -4.28 -14.76 -6.26
CA GLU A 24 -4.03 -15.34 -7.59
C GLU A 24 -2.60 -15.92 -7.70
N LEU A 25 -1.69 -15.53 -6.80
CA LEU A 25 -0.28 -15.96 -6.80
C LEU A 25 -0.03 -17.14 -5.85
N VAL A 26 -1.04 -17.61 -5.10
CA VAL A 26 -0.86 -18.68 -4.10
C VAL A 26 -0.74 -20.03 -4.80
N PRO A 27 0.33 -20.80 -4.56
CA PRO A 27 0.37 -22.21 -4.95
C PRO A 27 -0.80 -22.97 -4.31
N GLY A 28 -1.34 -23.95 -5.02
CA GLY A 28 -2.40 -24.80 -4.51
C GLY A 28 -1.91 -25.67 -3.35
N ALA A 29 -2.82 -26.17 -2.52
CA ALA A 29 -2.45 -27.07 -1.43
C ALA A 29 -1.71 -28.33 -1.91
N ALA A 30 -2.04 -28.81 -3.12
CA ALA A 30 -1.37 -29.91 -3.80
C ALA A 30 0.14 -29.65 -4.02
N ASP A 31 0.53 -28.41 -4.28
CA ASP A 31 1.94 -28.03 -4.47
C ASP A 31 2.78 -28.19 -3.19
N PHE A 32 2.11 -28.28 -2.03
CA PHE A 32 2.73 -28.59 -0.74
C PHE A 32 2.63 -30.08 -0.37
N GLY A 33 2.10 -30.94 -1.24
CA GLY A 33 1.84 -32.35 -0.95
C GLY A 33 0.70 -32.55 0.05
N ALA A 34 -0.22 -31.59 0.18
CA ALA A 34 -1.32 -31.66 1.14
C ALA A 34 -2.30 -32.82 0.87
N ASP A 35 -2.35 -33.29 -0.38
CA ASP A 35 -3.18 -34.41 -0.83
C ASP A 35 -2.55 -35.79 -0.55
N ASP A 36 -1.28 -35.82 -0.12
CA ASP A 36 -0.61 -37.07 0.21
C ASP A 36 -1.21 -37.73 1.46
N ALA A 37 -1.05 -39.05 1.55
CA ALA A 37 -1.46 -39.80 2.73
C ALA A 37 -0.42 -39.70 3.87
N GLY A 38 -0.86 -40.02 5.08
CA GLY A 38 0.04 -40.23 6.22
C GLY A 38 0.74 -38.96 6.71
N ARG A 39 2.01 -39.09 7.09
CA ARG A 39 2.80 -38.00 7.67
C ARG A 39 3.16 -36.90 6.66
N PRO A 40 3.55 -37.22 5.40
CA PRO A 40 3.76 -36.20 4.37
C PRO A 40 2.57 -35.28 4.17
N GLY A 41 1.35 -35.83 3.98
CA GLY A 41 0.15 -35.00 3.81
C GLY A 41 -0.19 -34.10 4.99
N ARG A 42 0.05 -34.57 6.23
CA ARG A 42 -0.11 -33.70 7.41
C ARG A 42 0.88 -32.54 7.41
N ILE A 43 2.13 -32.79 7.01
CA ILE A 43 3.15 -31.75 6.86
C ILE A 43 2.74 -30.78 5.75
N GLY A 44 2.30 -31.28 4.60
CA GLY A 44 1.84 -30.46 3.48
C GLY A 44 0.68 -29.54 3.83
N ARG A 45 -0.34 -30.05 4.53
CA ARG A 45 -1.45 -29.22 5.03
C ARG A 45 -0.99 -28.16 6.03
N ALA A 46 -0.07 -28.50 6.93
CA ALA A 46 0.47 -27.54 7.90
C ALA A 46 1.29 -26.43 7.21
N LEU A 47 2.11 -26.79 6.21
CA LEU A 47 2.87 -25.85 5.40
C LEU A 47 1.95 -24.93 4.60
N TYR A 48 0.95 -25.48 3.91
CA TYR A 48 -0.04 -24.71 3.16
C TYR A 48 -0.81 -23.73 4.06
N ALA A 49 -1.23 -24.18 5.25
CA ALA A 49 -1.92 -23.32 6.21
C ALA A 49 -1.02 -22.19 6.72
N GLY A 50 0.25 -22.49 7.05
CA GLY A 50 1.24 -21.50 7.45
C GLY A 50 1.54 -20.48 6.35
N TRP A 51 1.74 -20.95 5.13
CA TRP A 51 1.96 -20.12 3.95
C TRP A 51 0.77 -19.19 3.70
N SER A 52 -0.46 -19.73 3.68
CA SER A 52 -1.69 -18.95 3.48
C SER A 52 -1.86 -17.87 4.56
N THR A 53 -1.53 -18.19 5.81
CA THR A 53 -1.61 -17.25 6.93
C THR A 53 -0.61 -16.10 6.78
N ILE A 54 0.65 -16.41 6.48
CA ILE A 54 1.71 -15.41 6.25
C ILE A 54 1.32 -14.52 5.08
N LEU A 55 0.85 -15.13 3.99
CA LEU A 55 0.51 -14.39 2.78
C LEU A 55 -0.67 -13.44 2.99
N ALA A 56 -1.70 -13.87 3.73
CA ALA A 56 -2.79 -13.01 4.15
C ALA A 56 -2.32 -11.86 5.06
N ALA A 57 -1.33 -12.09 5.93
CA ALA A 57 -0.73 -11.03 6.73
C ALA A 57 0.02 -10.01 5.86
N ARG A 58 0.80 -10.47 4.87
CA ARG A 58 1.50 -9.60 3.92
C ARG A 58 0.53 -8.78 3.05
N ALA A 59 -0.59 -9.35 2.64
CA ALA A 59 -1.64 -8.63 1.92
C ALA A 59 -2.20 -7.47 2.76
N ARG A 60 -2.51 -7.72 4.04
CA ARG A 60 -2.96 -6.68 4.98
C ARG A 60 -1.91 -5.60 5.20
N GLU A 61 -0.65 -5.97 5.40
CA GLU A 61 0.46 -5.01 5.54
C GLU A 61 0.63 -4.12 4.31
N ALA A 62 0.47 -4.67 3.10
CA ALA A 62 0.48 -3.88 1.88
C ALA A 62 -0.70 -2.90 1.81
N ALA A 63 -1.89 -3.31 2.25
CA ALA A 63 -3.07 -2.45 2.32
C ALA A 63 -2.87 -1.31 3.34
N ASP A 64 -2.34 -1.60 4.53
CA ASP A 64 -2.05 -0.60 5.56
C ASP A 64 -0.99 0.41 5.07
N ALA A 65 0.08 -0.09 4.44
CA ALA A 65 1.11 0.76 3.84
C ALA A 65 0.55 1.65 2.72
N SER A 66 -0.37 1.14 1.90
CA SER A 66 -1.07 1.93 0.87
C SER A 66 -1.90 3.06 1.49
N ALA A 67 -2.63 2.77 2.57
CA ALA A 67 -3.42 3.77 3.29
C ALA A 67 -2.53 4.88 3.87
N HIS A 68 -1.42 4.52 4.51
CA HIS A 68 -0.44 5.47 5.03
C HIS A 68 0.18 6.34 3.92
N LEU A 69 0.56 5.76 2.78
CA LEU A 69 1.08 6.53 1.65
C LEU A 69 0.04 7.52 1.11
N THR A 70 -1.22 7.08 0.98
CA THR A 70 -2.32 7.96 0.55
C THR A 70 -2.51 9.15 1.50
N GLU A 71 -2.41 8.91 2.81
CA GLU A 71 -2.48 9.97 3.80
C GLU A 71 -1.29 10.95 3.68
N MET A 72 -0.08 10.45 3.49
CA MET A 72 1.10 11.30 3.26
C MET A 72 0.96 12.14 1.99
N ALA A 73 0.47 11.59 0.87
CA ALA A 73 0.24 12.35 -0.35
C ALA A 73 -0.77 13.49 -0.13
N ARG A 74 -1.85 13.24 0.63
CA ARG A 74 -2.82 14.28 1.02
C ARG A 74 -2.16 15.36 1.88
N SER A 75 -1.34 14.97 2.85
CA SER A 75 -0.62 15.91 3.72
C SER A 75 0.32 16.82 2.90
N VAL A 76 1.08 16.25 1.96
CA VAL A 76 1.97 17.00 1.06
C VAL A 76 1.20 18.02 0.22
N ARG A 77 0.05 17.63 -0.37
CA ARG A 77 -0.79 18.57 -1.15
C ARG A 77 -1.37 19.68 -0.28
N SER A 78 -1.82 19.34 0.93
CA SER A 78 -2.33 20.33 1.89
C SER A 78 -1.26 21.36 2.27
N GLY A 79 -0.06 20.89 2.61
CA GLY A 79 1.08 21.76 2.89
C GLY A 79 1.45 22.65 1.71
N ALA A 80 1.51 22.08 0.49
CA ALA A 80 1.79 22.84 -0.73
C ALA A 80 0.76 23.96 -0.96
N ARG A 81 -0.53 23.66 -0.78
CA ARG A 81 -1.61 24.64 -0.91
C ARG A 81 -1.46 25.78 0.10
N HIS A 82 -1.21 25.48 1.37
CA HIS A 82 -1.01 26.50 2.40
C HIS A 82 0.19 27.41 2.09
N TYR A 83 1.28 26.87 1.54
CA TYR A 83 2.40 27.68 1.09
C TYR A 83 1.98 28.63 -0.04
N THR A 84 1.30 28.13 -1.08
CA THR A 84 0.81 28.97 -2.18
C THR A 84 -0.14 30.05 -1.70
N GLU A 85 -1.08 29.73 -0.82
CA GLU A 85 -2.03 30.69 -0.24
C GLU A 85 -1.30 31.78 0.57
N THR A 86 -0.27 31.40 1.32
CA THR A 86 0.56 32.34 2.09
C THR A 86 1.35 33.27 1.16
N ASP A 87 1.99 32.73 0.13
CA ASP A 87 2.73 33.50 -0.87
C ASP A 87 1.82 34.49 -1.61
N ASP A 88 0.60 34.06 -1.96
CA ASP A 88 -0.40 34.90 -2.59
C ASP A 88 -0.86 36.04 -1.68
N LEU A 89 -1.06 35.77 -0.39
CA LEU A 89 -1.40 36.80 0.61
C LEU A 89 -0.28 37.83 0.75
N VAL A 90 0.97 37.38 0.87
CA VAL A 90 2.14 38.26 0.95
C VAL A 90 2.27 39.10 -0.33
N ARG A 91 2.14 38.48 -1.51
CA ARG A 91 2.19 39.18 -2.80
C ARG A 91 1.13 40.26 -2.89
N ARG A 92 -0.12 39.95 -2.54
CA ARG A 92 -1.23 40.94 -2.51
C ARG A 92 -0.95 42.08 -1.52
N ARG A 93 -0.31 41.81 -0.38
CA ARG A 93 0.05 42.84 0.60
C ARG A 93 1.13 43.77 0.06
N LEU A 94 2.17 43.21 -0.56
CA LEU A 94 3.25 44.00 -1.17
C LEU A 94 2.74 44.90 -2.30
N GLN A 95 1.82 44.39 -3.13
CA GLN A 95 1.20 45.16 -4.22
C GLN A 95 0.25 46.28 -3.75
N ARG A 96 -0.23 46.24 -2.50
CA ARG A 96 -1.08 47.30 -1.92
C ARG A 96 -0.30 48.32 -1.08
N GLY A 97 0.93 47.99 -0.68
CA GLY A 97 1.81 48.86 0.10
C GLY A 97 2.82 49.65 -0.74
N LEU A 98 2.88 49.37 -2.04
CA LEU A 98 3.47 50.19 -3.09
C LEU A 98 2.35 50.96 -3.81
#